data_AF-A0A8T3APY1-F1
#
_entry.id   AF-A0A8T3APY1-F1
#
_cell.length_a   1.000
_cell.length_b   1.000
_cell.length_c   1.000
_cell.angle_alpha   90.00
_cell.angle_beta   90.00
_cell.angle_gamma   90.00
#
_symmetry.space_group_name_H-M   'P 1'
#
loop_
_entity.id
_entity.type
_entity.pdbx_description
1 polymer ?
#
loop_
_entity_poly.entity_id
_entity_poly.type
_entity_poly.pdbx_seq_one_letter_code
_entity_poly.pdbx_strand_id
1 'polypeptide(L)'
;MERIKPISKHTLLGASGEISDFQEILHYLDELIIYDHMWDDGYSLGPKEVHNYLNRVMYNRRNKFNPLWNSLVIGGVKNGQKYLGMVGMIGTHYEDNHVATGFGNHLARPIMRAEWREDLTFEETIKILEKCLLYVEKPQYLQKSSENPSGPASKELNYELFHAVKNKNTFSVEKAHFLKEDDSHSVVVSLDKEGGANLSLIIDDEKVFEVDTKGRLEGTERLRIDGLLVDFMWDLFETPKRFIFLTREFSFHTKAFGELGYQNDWEDSEHVNALEILADF
;
A
#
# COMPACT_ATOMS: atom_id res chain seq x y z
N MET A 1 -2.43 16.51 8.85
CA MET A 1 -1.10 16.95 8.34
C MET A 1 -1.10 16.74 6.84
N GLU A 2 -0.74 17.75 6.05
CA GLU A 2 -0.84 17.68 4.58
C GLU A 2 0.40 17.01 3.97
N ARG A 3 0.18 16.00 3.11
CA ARG A 3 1.24 15.25 2.41
C ARG A 3 1.46 15.71 0.96
N ILE A 4 0.80 16.80 0.57
CA ILE A 4 0.93 17.44 -0.72
C ILE A 4 1.25 18.91 -0.47
N LYS A 5 2.30 19.43 -1.10
CA LYS A 5 2.73 20.82 -0.98
C LYS A 5 3.07 21.45 -2.33
N PRO A 6 2.62 22.68 -2.61
CA PRO A 6 3.17 23.45 -3.71
C PRO A 6 4.61 23.81 -3.39
N ILE A 7 5.50 23.59 -4.34
CA ILE A 7 6.94 23.87 -4.19
C ILE A 7 7.26 25.16 -4.92
N SER A 8 6.93 25.24 -6.22
CA SER A 8 7.08 26.48 -7.00
C SER A 8 5.78 26.81 -7.72
N LYS A 9 5.75 27.92 -8.46
CA LYS A 9 4.60 28.33 -9.30
C LYS A 9 4.17 27.25 -10.30
N HIS A 10 5.05 26.31 -10.60
CA HIS A 10 4.87 25.29 -11.64
C HIS A 10 4.93 23.86 -11.11
N THR A 11 5.16 23.66 -9.81
CA THR A 11 5.54 22.34 -9.25
C THR A 11 4.80 22.04 -7.97
N LEU A 12 4.27 20.84 -7.87
CA LEU A 12 3.61 20.26 -6.71
C LEU A 12 4.33 18.97 -6.31
N LEU A 13 4.50 18.77 -5.01
CA LEU A 13 5.18 17.62 -4.42
C LEU A 13 4.21 16.85 -3.53
N GLY A 14 4.04 15.57 -3.80
CA GLY A 14 3.40 14.62 -2.90
C GLY A 14 4.44 13.70 -2.26
N ALA A 15 4.21 13.27 -1.02
CA ALA A 15 5.10 12.36 -0.32
C ALA A 15 4.36 11.25 0.44
N SER A 16 4.86 10.03 0.28
CA SER A 16 4.60 8.91 1.19
C SER A 16 5.83 8.65 2.07
N GLY A 17 5.66 7.87 3.14
CA GLY A 17 6.71 7.60 4.10
C GLY A 17 6.69 8.54 5.31
N GLU A 18 7.86 8.70 5.95
CA GLU A 18 8.01 9.36 7.25
C GLU A 18 7.80 10.88 7.14
N ILE A 19 7.09 11.47 8.11
CA ILE A 19 6.62 12.85 7.99
C ILE A 19 7.66 13.89 8.42
N SER A 20 8.53 13.55 9.38
CA SER A 20 9.62 14.43 9.80
C SER A 20 10.71 14.56 8.71
N ASP A 21 11.05 13.48 8.01
CA ASP A 21 11.91 13.48 6.84
C ASP A 21 11.27 14.26 5.69
N PHE A 22 9.95 14.19 5.53
CA PHE A 22 9.25 15.04 4.56
C PHE A 22 9.37 16.52 4.91
N GLN A 23 9.25 16.90 6.19
CA GLN A 23 9.46 18.28 6.63
C GLN A 23 10.89 18.77 6.37
N GLU A 24 11.89 17.90 6.59
CA GLU A 24 13.30 18.20 6.26
C GLU A 24 13.49 18.40 4.75
N ILE A 25 12.85 17.58 3.92
CA ILE A 25 12.86 17.73 2.45
C ILE A 25 12.25 19.08 2.04
N LEU A 26 11.14 19.47 2.65
CA LEU A 26 10.51 20.77 2.39
C LEU A 26 11.45 21.92 2.76
N HIS A 27 12.17 21.82 3.88
CA HIS A 27 13.14 22.82 4.28
C HIS A 27 14.26 23.01 3.22
N TYR A 28 14.81 21.90 2.70
CA TYR A 28 15.81 21.96 1.62
C TYR A 28 15.28 22.56 0.31
N LEU A 29 13.98 22.37 0.02
CA LEU A 29 13.35 22.94 -1.17
C LEU A 29 13.07 24.42 -0.98
N ASP A 30 12.61 24.84 0.19
CA ASP A 30 12.37 26.25 0.51
C ASP A 30 13.67 27.06 0.38
N GLU A 31 14.79 26.54 0.90
CA GLU A 31 16.11 27.16 0.73
C GLU A 31 16.51 27.27 -0.74
N LEU A 32 16.30 26.20 -1.52
CA LEU A 32 16.61 26.19 -2.94
C LEU A 32 15.80 27.23 -3.72
N ILE A 33 14.50 27.34 -3.43
CA ILE A 33 13.58 28.27 -4.09
C ILE A 33 13.89 29.71 -3.72
N ILE A 34 14.18 29.98 -2.45
CA ILE A 34 14.62 31.30 -2.01
C ILE A 34 15.89 31.69 -2.77
N TYR A 35 16.85 30.78 -2.86
CA TYR A 35 18.10 31.04 -3.58
C TYR A 35 17.86 31.33 -5.07
N ASP A 36 17.01 30.53 -5.74
CA ASP A 36 16.60 30.76 -7.14
C ASP A 36 15.95 32.14 -7.32
N HIS A 37 15.05 32.52 -6.43
CA HIS A 37 14.37 33.82 -6.47
C HIS A 37 15.31 35.01 -6.26
N MET A 38 16.42 34.85 -5.52
CA MET A 38 17.38 35.94 -5.29
C MET A 38 18.13 36.37 -6.54
N TRP A 39 18.17 35.55 -7.60
CA TRP A 39 18.82 35.90 -8.86
C TRP A 39 18.02 36.90 -9.70
N ASP A 40 16.70 36.99 -9.48
CA ASP A 40 15.76 37.92 -10.15
C ASP A 40 15.93 38.02 -11.68
N ASP A 41 16.26 36.91 -12.33
CA ASP A 41 16.54 36.82 -13.77
C ASP A 41 15.30 36.46 -14.60
N GLY A 42 14.14 36.37 -13.93
CA GLY A 42 12.86 35.97 -14.53
C GLY A 42 12.72 34.46 -14.78
N TYR A 43 13.71 33.65 -14.41
CA TYR A 43 13.61 32.20 -14.44
C TYR A 43 13.12 31.67 -13.09
N SER A 44 12.46 30.51 -13.12
CA SER A 44 12.06 29.80 -11.91
C SER A 44 12.23 28.32 -12.10
N LEU A 45 12.56 27.58 -11.05
CA LEU A 45 12.66 26.12 -11.11
C LEU A 45 11.34 25.47 -11.55
N GLY A 46 11.45 24.65 -12.59
CA GLY A 46 10.37 23.80 -13.06
C GLY A 46 10.36 22.43 -12.40
N PRO A 47 9.33 21.62 -12.71
CA PRO A 47 9.15 20.32 -12.05
C PRO A 47 10.30 19.35 -12.35
N LYS A 48 10.90 19.41 -13.55
CA LYS A 48 12.05 18.58 -13.92
C LYS A 48 13.31 18.96 -13.16
N GLU A 49 13.56 20.25 -12.97
CA GLU A 49 14.72 20.72 -12.20
C GLU A 49 14.60 20.32 -10.73
N VAL A 50 13.40 20.49 -10.14
CA VAL A 50 13.10 20.06 -8.76
C VAL A 50 13.27 18.55 -8.61
N HIS A 51 12.77 17.75 -9.56
CA HIS A 51 12.92 16.30 -9.54
C HIS A 51 14.41 15.88 -9.54
N ASN A 52 15.21 16.48 -10.41
CA ASN A 52 16.66 16.20 -10.48
C ASN A 52 17.40 16.60 -9.20
N TYR A 53 17.02 17.72 -8.59
CA TYR A 53 17.57 18.14 -7.29
C TYR A 53 17.25 17.11 -6.20
N LEU A 54 15.98 16.74 -6.06
CA LEU A 54 15.52 15.78 -5.05
C LEU A 54 16.20 14.41 -5.22
N ASN A 55 16.33 13.92 -6.46
CA ASN A 55 17.07 12.69 -6.72
C ASN A 55 18.50 12.74 -6.17
N ARG A 56 19.23 13.85 -6.38
CA ARG A 56 20.59 14.03 -5.84
C ARG A 56 20.60 14.10 -4.31
N VAL A 57 19.64 14.79 -3.70
CA VAL A 57 19.51 14.88 -2.23
C VAL A 57 19.28 13.49 -1.64
N MET A 58 18.28 12.77 -2.15
CA MET A 58 17.91 11.43 -1.68
C MET A 58 19.08 10.44 -1.85
N TYR A 59 19.74 10.45 -3.01
CA TYR A 59 20.91 9.61 -3.25
C TYR A 59 22.11 9.96 -2.35
N ASN A 60 22.34 11.24 -2.07
CA ASN A 60 23.40 11.67 -1.15
C ASN A 60 23.17 11.16 0.27
N ARG A 61 21.94 11.29 0.77
CA ARG A 61 21.52 10.81 2.10
C ARG A 61 21.69 9.30 2.22
N ARG A 62 21.28 8.54 1.19
CA ARG A 62 21.54 7.10 1.08
C ARG A 62 23.02 6.75 1.20
N ASN A 63 23.91 7.45 0.46
CA ASN A 63 25.34 7.15 0.48
C ASN A 63 26.02 7.41 1.83
N LYS A 64 25.39 8.22 2.70
CA LYS A 64 25.83 8.48 4.08
C LYS A 64 25.22 7.49 5.09
N PHE A 65 24.55 6.43 4.62
CA PHE A 65 23.84 5.45 5.46
C PHE A 65 22.83 6.10 6.42
N ASN A 66 22.25 7.24 6.00
CA ASN A 66 21.23 7.98 6.73
C ASN A 66 20.21 8.49 5.70
N PRO A 67 19.40 7.60 5.10
CA PRO A 67 18.44 7.96 4.05
C PRO A 67 17.27 8.76 4.62
N LEU A 68 16.59 9.52 3.75
CA LEU A 68 15.30 10.13 4.06
C LEU A 68 14.21 9.13 3.66
N TRP A 69 13.34 8.74 4.59
CA TRP A 69 12.42 7.61 4.45
C TRP A 69 11.14 7.96 3.70
N ASN A 70 11.29 8.57 2.52
CA ASN A 70 10.17 9.01 1.69
C ASN A 70 10.22 8.44 0.27
N SER A 71 9.03 8.29 -0.31
CA SER A 71 8.87 8.24 -1.76
C SER A 71 8.10 9.47 -2.20
N LEU A 72 8.67 10.19 -3.16
CA LEU A 72 8.23 11.50 -3.60
C LEU A 72 7.61 11.40 -4.99
N VAL A 73 6.51 12.11 -5.19
CA VAL A 73 5.87 12.31 -6.50
C VAL A 73 5.93 13.79 -6.83
N ILE A 74 6.53 14.12 -7.98
CA ILE A 74 6.70 15.49 -8.46
C ILE A 74 5.83 15.64 -9.69
N GLY A 75 4.83 16.52 -9.61
CA GLY A 75 3.93 16.85 -10.72
C GLY A 75 3.99 18.34 -11.02
N GLY A 76 3.90 18.73 -12.29
CA GLY A 76 3.90 20.15 -12.63
C GLY A 76 3.68 20.46 -14.10
N VAL A 77 3.45 21.74 -14.37
CA VAL A 77 3.31 22.27 -15.73
C VAL A 77 4.11 23.56 -15.85
N LYS A 78 5.07 23.59 -16.78
CA LYS A 78 5.86 24.78 -17.10
C LYS A 78 5.92 24.96 -18.61
N ASN A 79 5.62 26.17 -19.09
CA ASN A 79 5.60 26.51 -20.53
C ASN A 79 4.74 25.54 -21.38
N GLY A 80 3.60 25.10 -20.83
CA GLY A 80 2.70 24.14 -21.49
C GLY A 80 3.17 22.68 -21.47
N GLN A 81 4.39 22.40 -20.99
CA GLN A 81 4.91 21.03 -20.86
C GLN A 81 4.51 20.43 -19.51
N LYS A 82 3.79 19.31 -19.56
CA LYS A 82 3.40 18.52 -18.39
C LYS A 82 4.59 17.66 -17.95
N TYR A 83 4.74 17.49 -16.65
CA TYR A 83 5.77 16.65 -16.05
C TYR A 83 5.20 15.86 -14.89
N LEU A 84 5.56 14.57 -14.83
CA LEU A 84 5.24 13.70 -13.71
C LEU A 84 6.43 12.75 -13.47
N GLY A 85 6.99 12.80 -12.28
CA GLY A 85 8.14 12.01 -11.89
C GLY A 85 8.02 11.46 -10.47
N MET A 86 8.79 10.41 -10.19
CA MET A 86 8.85 9.77 -8.88
C MET A 86 10.30 9.60 -8.44
N VAL A 87 10.57 9.83 -7.15
CA VAL A 87 11.84 9.51 -6.48
C VAL A 87 11.56 8.59 -5.31
N GLY A 88 12.15 7.41 -5.32
CA GLY A 88 12.13 6.47 -4.20
C GLY A 88 13.26 6.72 -3.20
N MET A 89 13.07 6.21 -1.98
CA MET A 89 14.01 6.30 -0.87
C MET A 89 15.45 5.86 -1.20
N ILE A 90 15.61 4.88 -2.09
CA ILE A 90 16.92 4.35 -2.48
C ILE A 90 17.56 5.10 -3.66
N GLY A 91 16.99 6.23 -4.09
CA GLY A 91 17.46 7.02 -5.25
C GLY A 91 17.05 6.46 -6.60
N THR A 92 16.14 5.47 -6.64
CA THR A 92 15.44 5.08 -7.87
C THR A 92 14.53 6.21 -8.28
N HIS A 93 14.62 6.66 -9.53
CA HIS A 93 13.75 7.72 -10.03
C HIS A 93 13.38 7.44 -11.48
N TYR A 94 12.19 7.87 -11.88
CA TYR A 94 11.70 7.74 -13.26
C TYR A 94 10.58 8.76 -13.55
N GLU A 95 10.29 8.93 -14.83
CA GLU A 95 9.17 9.70 -15.37
C GLU A 95 8.15 8.72 -15.96
N ASP A 96 6.86 8.98 -15.77
CA ASP A 96 5.79 8.13 -16.29
C ASP A 96 4.49 8.94 -16.43
N ASN A 97 3.54 8.46 -17.23
CA ASN A 97 2.24 9.10 -17.43
C ASN A 97 1.32 8.97 -16.21
N HIS A 98 1.60 7.99 -15.35
CA HIS A 98 0.94 7.76 -14.08
C HIS A 98 1.94 7.23 -13.05
N VAL A 99 1.81 7.65 -11.80
CA VAL A 99 2.70 7.20 -10.71
C VAL A 99 1.89 6.90 -9.46
N ALA A 100 2.35 5.91 -8.70
CA ALA A 100 1.85 5.63 -7.37
C ALA A 100 3.01 5.13 -6.50
N THR A 101 2.89 5.33 -5.19
CA THR A 101 3.88 4.89 -4.20
C THR A 101 3.25 3.87 -3.25
N GLY A 102 4.07 3.13 -2.50
CA GLY A 102 3.60 2.10 -1.56
C GLY A 102 2.68 1.06 -2.22
N PHE A 103 1.64 0.63 -1.50
CA PHE A 103 0.61 -0.29 -2.01
C PHE A 103 -0.12 0.21 -3.25
N GLY A 104 -0.27 1.53 -3.40
CA GLY A 104 -0.87 2.12 -4.59
C GLY A 104 -0.14 1.73 -5.89
N ASN A 105 1.18 1.50 -5.83
CA ASN A 105 1.94 1.04 -6.99
C ASN A 105 1.54 -0.38 -7.45
N HIS A 106 1.02 -1.21 -6.54
CA HIS A 106 0.55 -2.56 -6.84
C HIS A 106 -0.93 -2.61 -7.18
N LEU A 107 -1.75 -1.78 -6.54
CA LEU A 107 -3.21 -1.81 -6.66
C LEU A 107 -3.76 -0.78 -7.66
N ALA A 108 -3.35 0.49 -7.53
CA ALA A 108 -3.85 1.57 -8.38
C ALA A 108 -3.17 1.59 -9.75
N ARG A 109 -1.87 1.26 -9.82
CA ARG A 109 -1.12 1.38 -11.08
C ARG A 109 -1.61 0.47 -12.22
N PRO A 110 -2.06 -0.78 -11.99
CA PRO A 110 -2.73 -1.57 -13.02
C PRO A 110 -3.98 -0.89 -13.59
N ILE A 111 -4.83 -0.32 -12.74
CA ILE A 111 -6.06 0.39 -13.14
C ILE A 111 -5.69 1.63 -13.97
N MET A 112 -4.75 2.44 -13.47
CA MET A 112 -4.26 3.61 -14.21
C MET A 112 -3.69 3.21 -15.57
N ARG A 113 -2.89 2.13 -15.65
CA ARG A 113 -2.35 1.64 -16.93
C ARG A 113 -3.43 1.19 -17.90
N ALA A 114 -4.48 0.52 -17.40
CA ALA A 114 -5.55 -0.01 -18.23
C ALA A 114 -6.46 1.09 -18.80
N GLU A 115 -6.68 2.18 -18.05
CA GLU A 115 -7.64 3.23 -18.40
C GLU A 115 -6.99 4.51 -18.94
N TRP A 116 -5.66 4.61 -18.90
CA TRP A 116 -4.93 5.79 -19.36
C TRP A 116 -5.03 5.98 -20.89
N ARG A 117 -5.24 7.23 -21.30
CA ARG A 117 -5.15 7.71 -22.69
C ARG A 117 -4.62 9.15 -22.69
N GLU A 118 -3.97 9.54 -23.78
CA GLU A 118 -3.32 10.85 -23.89
C GLU A 118 -4.33 12.01 -23.86
N ASP A 119 -5.56 11.77 -24.32
CA ASP A 119 -6.66 12.72 -24.44
C ASP A 119 -7.64 12.70 -23.25
N LEU A 120 -7.24 12.11 -22.11
CA LEU A 120 -8.03 12.14 -20.88
C LEU A 120 -8.44 13.57 -20.51
N THR A 121 -9.75 13.78 -20.31
CA THR A 121 -10.25 15.01 -19.69
C THR A 121 -9.97 15.01 -18.19
N PHE A 122 -10.07 16.19 -17.58
CA PHE A 122 -9.94 16.33 -16.13
C PHE A 122 -10.96 15.46 -15.39
N GLU A 123 -12.23 15.47 -15.81
CA GLU A 123 -13.29 14.71 -15.15
C GLU A 123 -13.07 13.19 -15.23
N GLU A 124 -12.61 12.69 -16.38
CA GLU A 124 -12.28 11.27 -16.54
C GLU A 124 -11.07 10.87 -15.69
N THR A 125 -10.07 11.75 -15.59
CA THR A 125 -8.91 11.54 -14.71
C THR A 125 -9.34 11.44 -13.25
N ILE A 126 -10.26 12.31 -12.80
CA ILE A 126 -10.80 12.24 -11.44
C ILE A 126 -11.53 10.91 -11.21
N LYS A 127 -12.36 10.45 -12.15
CA LYS A 127 -13.05 9.15 -12.02
C LYS A 127 -12.07 7.97 -11.91
N ILE A 128 -10.98 7.98 -12.69
CA ILE A 128 -9.93 6.96 -12.59
C ILE A 128 -9.27 7.03 -11.21
N LEU A 129 -8.96 8.22 -10.70
CA LEU A 129 -8.35 8.40 -9.37
C LEU A 129 -9.29 7.98 -8.24
N GLU A 130 -10.59 8.30 -8.32
CA GLU A 130 -11.62 7.86 -7.37
C GLU A 130 -11.74 6.34 -7.38
N LYS A 131 -11.73 5.70 -8.55
CA LYS A 131 -11.70 4.24 -8.67
C LYS A 131 -10.43 3.67 -8.03
N CYS A 132 -9.27 4.25 -8.31
CA CYS A 132 -8.02 3.83 -7.70
C CYS A 132 -8.03 3.96 -6.18
N LEU A 133 -8.56 5.07 -5.65
CA LEU A 133 -8.66 5.31 -4.21
C LEU A 133 -9.63 4.31 -3.58
N LEU A 134 -10.80 4.10 -4.19
CA LEU A 134 -11.75 3.09 -3.75
C LEU A 134 -11.12 1.70 -3.71
N TYR A 135 -10.30 1.34 -4.70
CA TYR A 135 -9.59 0.07 -4.68
C TYR A 135 -8.50 0.06 -3.60
N VAL A 136 -7.69 1.11 -3.44
CA VAL A 136 -6.65 1.16 -2.38
C VAL A 136 -7.26 1.12 -0.97
N GLU A 137 -8.40 1.78 -0.76
CA GLU A 137 -9.15 1.78 0.51
C GLU A 137 -9.92 0.48 0.72
N LYS A 138 -10.35 -0.17 -0.36
CA LYS A 138 -10.97 -1.50 -0.27
C LYS A 138 -9.89 -2.54 0.00
N PRO A 139 -10.09 -3.38 1.03
CA PRO A 139 -9.28 -4.57 1.19
C PRO A 139 -9.16 -5.39 -0.12
N GLN A 140 -7.96 -5.87 -0.46
CA GLN A 140 -7.54 -6.38 -1.80
C GLN A 140 -8.44 -7.45 -2.44
N TYR A 141 -9.28 -8.11 -1.65
CA TYR A 141 -10.15 -9.22 -2.03
C TYR A 141 -11.57 -8.78 -2.41
N LEU A 142 -12.03 -7.59 -1.99
CA LEU A 142 -13.29 -6.98 -2.47
C LEU A 142 -13.15 -6.46 -3.91
N GLN A 143 -11.93 -6.45 -4.45
CA GLN A 143 -11.59 -5.94 -5.77
C GLN A 143 -11.77 -7.03 -6.85
N LYS A 144 -11.38 -8.29 -6.58
CA LYS A 144 -11.51 -9.42 -7.52
C LYS A 144 -12.97 -9.76 -7.89
N SER A 145 -13.92 -9.59 -6.97
CA SER A 145 -15.34 -9.86 -7.25
C SER A 145 -15.97 -8.90 -8.28
N SER A 146 -15.35 -7.73 -8.49
CA SER A 146 -15.85 -6.71 -9.41
C SER A 146 -15.31 -6.83 -10.85
N GLU A 147 -14.30 -7.67 -11.08
CA GLU A 147 -13.59 -7.76 -12.37
C GLU A 147 -14.09 -8.90 -13.29
N ASN A 148 -14.96 -9.80 -12.80
CA ASN A 148 -15.51 -10.94 -13.57
C ASN A 148 -17.05 -10.90 -13.70
N PRO A 149 -17.62 -10.09 -14.62
CA PRO A 149 -19.08 -10.03 -14.84
C PRO A 149 -19.66 -11.22 -15.64
N SER A 150 -18.83 -12.17 -16.12
CA SER A 150 -19.25 -13.30 -16.97
C SER A 150 -18.97 -14.69 -16.37
N GLY A 151 -18.43 -14.78 -15.16
CA GLY A 151 -18.32 -16.02 -14.39
C GLY A 151 -19.65 -16.37 -13.69
N PRO A 152 -19.85 -17.63 -13.24
CA PRO A 152 -21.03 -17.99 -12.46
C PRO A 152 -21.09 -17.09 -11.23
N ALA A 153 -22.12 -16.22 -11.18
CA ALA A 153 -22.45 -15.28 -10.10
C ALA A 153 -21.31 -15.07 -9.09
N SER A 154 -20.50 -14.02 -9.30
CA SER A 154 -19.49 -13.54 -8.35
C SER A 154 -19.94 -13.82 -6.93
N LYS A 155 -19.32 -14.79 -6.24
CA LYS A 155 -19.62 -15.02 -4.84
C LYS A 155 -19.24 -13.73 -4.12
N GLU A 156 -20.24 -13.00 -3.64
CA GLU A 156 -20.01 -11.84 -2.80
C GLU A 156 -19.14 -12.30 -1.63
N LEU A 157 -17.91 -11.79 -1.58
CA LEU A 157 -17.03 -12.09 -0.49
C LEU A 157 -17.63 -11.49 0.79
N ASN A 158 -17.74 -12.33 1.82
CA ASN A 158 -18.21 -11.88 3.13
C ASN A 158 -17.11 -11.08 3.81
N TYR A 159 -17.40 -9.83 4.17
CA TYR A 159 -16.43 -8.91 4.79
C TYR A 159 -16.87 -8.55 6.19
N GLU A 160 -15.97 -8.76 7.16
CA GLU A 160 -16.19 -8.42 8.55
C GLU A 160 -15.07 -7.51 9.05
N LEU A 161 -15.46 -6.36 9.60
CA LEU A 161 -14.57 -5.37 10.20
C LEU A 161 -14.72 -5.39 11.71
N PHE A 162 -13.61 -5.57 12.42
CA PHE A 162 -13.53 -5.53 13.86
C PHE A 162 -12.65 -4.38 14.35
N HIS A 163 -13.10 -3.71 15.40
CA HIS A 163 -12.25 -2.87 16.22
C HIS A 163 -11.72 -3.72 17.36
N ALA A 164 -10.41 -3.94 17.40
CA ALA A 164 -9.80 -4.79 18.41
C ALA A 164 -9.91 -4.15 19.80
N VAL A 165 -10.09 -5.01 20.80
CA VAL A 165 -9.91 -4.60 22.19
C VAL A 165 -8.40 -4.52 22.46
N LYS A 166 -7.90 -3.32 22.74
CA LYS A 166 -6.50 -3.12 23.12
C LYS A 166 -6.30 -3.47 24.60
N ASN A 167 -5.32 -4.31 24.88
CA ASN A 167 -4.77 -4.51 26.21
C ASN A 167 -3.24 -4.46 26.13
N LYS A 168 -2.63 -3.37 26.63
CA LYS A 168 -1.19 -3.11 26.47
C LYS A 168 -0.77 -3.22 24.99
N ASN A 169 -0.01 -4.24 24.62
CA ASN A 169 0.49 -4.46 23.26
C ASN A 169 -0.22 -5.62 22.55
N THR A 170 -1.37 -6.05 23.05
CA THR A 170 -2.20 -7.09 22.43
C THR A 170 -3.52 -6.49 21.96
N PHE A 171 -3.95 -6.95 20.79
CA PHE A 171 -5.20 -6.58 20.12
C PHE A 171 -6.01 -7.85 19.96
N SER A 172 -7.16 -7.95 20.63
CA SER A 172 -7.97 -9.16 20.62
C SER A 172 -9.36 -8.97 20.02
N VAL A 173 -9.84 -10.03 19.38
CA VAL A 173 -11.20 -10.20 18.84
C VAL A 173 -11.66 -11.61 19.22
N GLU A 174 -12.68 -11.72 20.07
CA GLU A 174 -13.11 -13.02 20.63
C GLU A 174 -14.04 -13.83 19.72
N LYS A 175 -14.64 -13.20 18.72
CA LYS A 175 -15.67 -13.81 17.86
C LYS A 175 -15.43 -13.49 16.40
N ALA A 176 -14.26 -13.87 15.90
CA ALA A 176 -13.93 -13.77 14.48
C ALA A 176 -14.37 -15.04 13.76
N HIS A 177 -15.04 -14.89 12.62
CA HIS A 177 -15.41 -16.03 11.78
C HIS A 177 -14.51 -16.06 10.55
N PHE A 178 -13.76 -17.15 10.36
CA PHE A 178 -12.95 -17.34 9.16
C PHE A 178 -13.79 -17.79 7.97
N LEU A 179 -14.95 -18.42 8.18
CA LEU A 179 -16.00 -18.64 7.18
C LEU A 179 -17.38 -18.31 7.77
N LYS A 180 -18.36 -18.02 6.90
CA LYS A 180 -19.71 -17.54 7.28
C LYS A 180 -20.52 -18.46 8.21
N GLU A 181 -20.25 -19.77 8.16
CA GLU A 181 -20.97 -20.79 8.95
C GLU A 181 -20.03 -21.59 9.88
N ASP A 182 -18.82 -21.09 10.10
CA ASP A 182 -17.80 -21.77 10.93
C ASP A 182 -17.85 -21.31 12.38
N ASP A 183 -17.21 -22.10 13.24
CA ASP A 183 -17.05 -21.77 14.65
C ASP A 183 -16.32 -20.42 14.82
N SER A 184 -16.64 -19.71 15.89
CA SER A 184 -16.01 -18.43 16.18
C SER A 184 -14.63 -18.66 16.81
N HIS A 185 -13.63 -17.95 16.33
CA HIS A 185 -12.26 -18.00 16.84
C HIS A 185 -11.92 -16.76 17.66
N SER A 186 -11.09 -16.96 18.68
CA SER A 186 -10.41 -15.88 19.38
C SER A 186 -9.11 -15.55 18.67
N VAL A 187 -9.02 -14.34 18.11
CA VAL A 187 -7.85 -13.85 17.37
C VAL A 187 -7.15 -12.80 18.20
N VAL A 188 -5.87 -13.04 18.52
CA VAL A 188 -5.03 -12.10 19.25
C VAL A 188 -3.79 -11.77 18.43
N VAL A 189 -3.61 -10.50 18.12
CA VAL A 189 -2.38 -9.97 17.55
C VAL A 189 -1.57 -9.31 18.66
N SER A 190 -0.36 -9.80 18.89
CA SER A 190 0.55 -9.28 19.92
C SER A 190 1.77 -8.63 19.27
N LEU A 191 2.12 -7.45 19.75
CA LEU A 191 3.37 -6.78 19.44
C LEU A 191 4.24 -6.75 20.70
N ASP A 192 5.51 -7.09 20.60
CA ASP A 192 6.41 -7.14 21.76
C ASP A 192 6.65 -5.77 22.41
N LYS A 193 6.57 -4.69 21.62
CA LYS A 193 6.64 -3.30 22.06
C LYS A 193 5.82 -2.38 21.17
N GLU A 194 5.57 -1.17 21.66
CA GLU A 194 4.94 -0.10 20.89
C GLU A 194 5.78 0.21 19.64
N GLY A 195 5.21 0.02 18.45
CA GLY A 195 5.90 0.12 17.16
C GLY A 195 6.46 -1.19 16.58
N GLY A 196 6.37 -2.32 17.30
CA GLY A 196 6.62 -3.68 16.79
C GLY A 196 8.07 -4.00 16.43
N ALA A 197 8.78 -4.72 17.30
CA ALA A 197 9.96 -5.48 16.88
C ALA A 197 9.62 -6.94 16.56
N ASN A 198 8.60 -7.51 17.20
CA ASN A 198 8.09 -8.83 16.88
C ASN A 198 6.56 -8.78 16.88
N LEU A 199 5.97 -9.30 15.80
CA LEU A 199 4.53 -9.53 15.68
C LEU A 199 4.27 -11.02 15.88
N SER A 200 3.33 -11.36 16.78
CA SER A 200 2.80 -12.71 16.95
C SER A 200 1.31 -12.71 16.68
N LEU A 201 0.84 -13.73 15.97
CA LEU A 201 -0.57 -14.02 15.78
C LEU A 201 -0.92 -15.30 16.54
N ILE A 202 -1.96 -15.20 17.37
CA ILE A 202 -2.48 -16.27 18.20
C ILE A 202 -3.95 -16.47 17.81
N ILE A 203 -4.34 -17.72 17.58
CA ILE A 203 -5.71 -18.11 17.26
C ILE A 203 -6.08 -19.23 18.25
N ASP A 204 -7.18 -19.06 18.98
CA ASP A 204 -7.67 -20.01 19.99
C ASP A 204 -6.58 -20.47 20.95
N ASP A 205 -5.87 -19.50 21.54
CA ASP A 205 -4.74 -19.69 22.46
C ASP A 205 -3.51 -20.39 21.87
N GLU A 206 -3.49 -20.73 20.58
CA GLU A 206 -2.34 -21.28 19.88
C GLU A 206 -1.60 -20.22 19.06
N LYS A 207 -0.28 -20.08 19.25
CA LYS A 207 0.54 -19.19 18.43
C LYS A 207 0.75 -19.81 17.05
N VAL A 208 0.13 -19.24 16.03
CA VAL A 208 0.17 -19.74 14.65
C VAL A 208 1.21 -19.04 13.77
N PHE A 209 1.65 -17.83 14.14
CA PHE A 209 2.64 -17.08 13.37
C PHE A 209 3.44 -16.09 14.23
N GLU A 210 4.71 -15.88 13.86
CA GLU A 210 5.61 -14.91 14.49
C GLU A 210 6.63 -14.37 13.48
N VAL A 211 6.90 -13.06 13.51
CA VAL A 211 7.87 -12.40 12.61
C VAL A 211 8.56 -11.22 13.28
N ASP A 212 9.87 -11.06 13.02
CA ASP A 212 10.62 -9.82 13.36
C ASP A 212 10.23 -8.73 12.35
N THR A 213 9.63 -7.66 12.85
CA THR A 213 9.10 -6.55 12.05
C THR A 213 10.11 -5.42 11.84
N LYS A 214 11.36 -5.54 12.31
CA LYS A 214 12.41 -4.55 12.07
C LYS A 214 12.67 -4.38 10.56
N GLY A 215 12.31 -3.21 10.04
CA GLY A 215 12.43 -2.91 8.62
C GLY A 215 11.36 -3.58 7.75
N ARG A 216 10.40 -4.29 8.35
CA ARG A 216 9.27 -4.96 7.69
C ARG A 216 7.96 -4.61 8.42
N LEU A 217 7.63 -3.32 8.39
CA LEU A 217 6.41 -2.78 8.99
C LEU A 217 5.13 -3.20 8.25
N GLU A 218 5.28 -3.70 7.02
CA GLU A 218 4.19 -4.26 6.22
C GLU A 218 4.59 -5.67 5.75
N GLY A 219 3.61 -6.54 5.59
CA GLY A 219 3.87 -7.86 5.03
C GLY A 219 2.64 -8.73 4.83
N THR A 220 2.90 -9.90 4.27
CA THR A 220 1.91 -10.94 4.00
C THR A 220 2.57 -12.29 4.26
N GLU A 221 1.84 -13.20 4.90
CA GLU A 221 2.22 -14.59 5.12
C GLU A 221 1.02 -15.50 4.84
N ARG A 222 1.27 -16.70 4.31
CA ARG A 222 0.22 -17.69 4.08
C ARG A 222 0.24 -18.72 5.20
N LEU A 223 -0.87 -18.82 5.92
CA LEU A 223 -1.08 -19.71 7.05
C LEU A 223 -2.08 -20.80 6.70
N ARG A 224 -2.06 -21.87 7.49
CA ARG A 224 -3.05 -22.93 7.45
C ARG A 224 -3.70 -23.04 8.81
N ILE A 225 -5.00 -22.75 8.87
CA ILE A 225 -5.79 -22.72 10.11
C ILE A 225 -7.03 -23.57 9.84
N ASP A 226 -7.25 -24.62 10.63
CA ASP A 226 -8.41 -25.51 10.54
C ASP A 226 -8.74 -26.04 9.13
N GLY A 227 -7.68 -26.33 8.36
CA GLY A 227 -7.81 -26.82 7.00
C GLY A 227 -8.11 -25.73 5.95
N LEU A 228 -8.25 -24.47 6.36
CA LEU A 228 -8.33 -23.29 5.49
C LEU A 228 -6.94 -22.80 5.11
N LEU A 229 -6.85 -22.19 3.93
CA LEU A 229 -5.71 -21.33 3.58
C LEU A 229 -6.07 -19.90 3.97
N VAL A 230 -5.22 -19.29 4.77
CA VAL A 230 -5.40 -17.92 5.25
C VAL A 230 -4.22 -17.07 4.81
N ASP A 231 -4.45 -16.09 3.95
CA ASP A 231 -3.44 -15.07 3.67
C ASP A 231 -3.57 -13.98 4.75
N PHE A 232 -2.59 -13.94 5.65
CA PHE A 232 -2.51 -12.99 6.74
C PHE A 232 -1.63 -11.80 6.34
N MET A 233 -2.16 -10.58 6.45
CA MET A 233 -1.49 -9.34 6.08
C MET A 233 -1.44 -8.39 7.26
N TRP A 234 -0.34 -7.63 7.39
CA TRP A 234 -0.21 -6.60 8.41
C TRP A 234 0.30 -5.29 7.82
N ASP A 235 -0.22 -4.19 8.35
CA ASP A 235 0.26 -2.82 8.15
C ASP A 235 0.44 -2.16 9.53
N LEU A 236 1.70 -2.00 9.92
CA LEU A 236 2.12 -1.31 11.14
C LEU A 236 2.54 0.14 10.86
N PHE A 237 2.43 0.62 9.62
CA PHE A 237 2.81 1.97 9.24
C PHE A 237 1.69 2.96 9.56
N GLU A 238 0.47 2.66 9.14
CA GLU A 238 -0.70 3.55 9.32
C GLU A 238 -1.27 3.49 10.75
N THR A 239 -2.14 4.42 11.13
CA THR A 239 -2.93 4.37 12.37
C THR A 239 -4.39 4.61 12.01
N PRO A 240 -5.34 3.74 12.41
CA PRO A 240 -5.15 2.47 13.14
C PRO A 240 -4.26 1.46 12.40
N LYS A 241 -3.56 0.60 13.15
CA LYS A 241 -2.84 -0.53 12.52
C LYS A 241 -3.86 -1.49 11.94
N ARG A 242 -3.51 -2.14 10.84
CA ARG A 242 -4.44 -3.03 10.13
C ARG A 242 -3.88 -4.43 10.09
N PHE A 243 -4.75 -5.39 10.38
CA PHE A 243 -4.49 -6.81 10.23
C PHE A 243 -5.61 -7.41 9.40
N ILE A 244 -5.27 -8.08 8.31
CA ILE A 244 -6.25 -8.60 7.35
C ILE A 244 -6.04 -10.10 7.20
N PHE A 245 -7.12 -10.86 7.22
CA PHE A 245 -7.12 -12.31 7.02
C PHE A 245 -8.03 -12.66 5.86
N LEU A 246 -7.46 -13.27 4.82
CA LEU A 246 -8.22 -13.69 3.64
C LEU A 246 -8.32 -15.20 3.65
N THR A 247 -9.54 -15.73 3.71
CA THR A 247 -9.74 -17.16 3.90
C THR A 247 -10.32 -17.81 2.66
N ARG A 248 -9.88 -19.05 2.42
CA ARG A 248 -10.42 -19.91 1.37
C ARG A 248 -10.39 -21.37 1.82
N GLU A 249 -11.41 -22.11 1.42
CA GLU A 249 -11.45 -23.56 1.59
C GLU A 249 -10.34 -24.23 0.79
N PHE A 250 -9.72 -25.25 1.38
CA PHE A 250 -8.72 -26.05 0.71
C PHE A 250 -9.39 -27.15 -0.12
N SER A 251 -9.53 -26.96 -1.43
CA SER A 251 -10.05 -28.01 -2.32
C SER A 251 -8.94 -28.98 -2.73
N PHE A 252 -9.10 -30.26 -2.38
CA PHE A 252 -8.34 -31.33 -3.01
C PHE A 252 -8.92 -31.60 -4.40
N HIS A 253 -8.29 -31.11 -5.46
CA HIS A 253 -8.53 -31.66 -6.79
C HIS A 253 -7.73 -32.97 -6.94
N THR A 254 -8.34 -34.10 -6.59
CA THR A 254 -7.89 -35.40 -7.10
C THR A 254 -8.30 -35.51 -8.56
N LYS A 255 -7.42 -35.16 -9.51
CA LYS A 255 -7.57 -35.64 -10.89
C LYS A 255 -7.08 -37.08 -10.97
N ALA A 256 -7.90 -37.93 -11.58
CA ALA A 256 -7.59 -39.32 -11.88
C ALA A 256 -6.28 -39.43 -12.69
N PHE A 257 -5.54 -40.50 -12.43
CA PHE A 257 -4.26 -40.88 -13.04
C PHE A 257 -4.22 -40.63 -14.56
N GLY A 258 -3.25 -39.83 -15.00
CA GLY A 258 -2.75 -39.89 -16.38
C GLY A 258 -2.66 -38.56 -17.11
N GLU A 259 -1.88 -37.60 -16.62
CA GLU A 259 -1.16 -36.64 -17.47
C GLU A 259 -0.18 -35.84 -16.60
N LEU A 260 1.12 -36.13 -16.73
CA LEU A 260 2.21 -35.38 -16.11
C LEU A 260 2.40 -34.07 -16.90
N GLY A 261 1.60 -33.07 -16.57
CA GLY A 261 1.86 -31.67 -16.87
C GLY A 261 1.84 -30.90 -15.55
N TYR A 262 2.95 -30.26 -15.18
CA TYR A 262 2.97 -29.27 -14.10
C TYR A 262 2.15 -28.05 -14.54
N GLN A 263 0.84 -28.08 -14.32
CA GLN A 263 0.03 -26.87 -14.26
C GLN A 263 0.05 -26.36 -12.81
N ASN A 264 0.41 -25.10 -12.64
CA ASN A 264 0.37 -24.42 -11.35
C ASN A 264 -1.09 -24.21 -10.93
N ASP A 265 -1.65 -25.13 -10.15
CA ASP A 265 -2.98 -25.02 -9.51
C ASP A 265 -3.04 -23.90 -8.42
N TRP A 266 -2.13 -22.91 -8.46
CA TRP A 266 -1.89 -21.94 -7.39
C TRP A 266 -2.55 -20.57 -7.59
N GLU A 267 -3.25 -20.31 -8.70
CA GLU A 267 -3.72 -18.95 -9.04
C GLU A 267 -5.25 -18.75 -9.08
N ASP A 268 -6.07 -19.82 -9.04
CA ASP A 268 -7.49 -19.71 -9.43
C ASP A 268 -8.55 -19.89 -8.32
N SER A 269 -8.18 -20.00 -7.04
CA SER A 269 -9.19 -20.07 -5.97
C SER A 269 -9.53 -18.67 -5.45
N GLU A 270 -10.78 -18.22 -5.64
CA GLU A 270 -11.31 -17.00 -5.04
C GLU A 270 -11.43 -17.16 -3.51
N HIS A 271 -10.95 -16.16 -2.75
CA HIS A 271 -11.23 -16.06 -1.32
C HIS A 271 -12.74 -15.90 -1.11
N VAL A 272 -13.25 -16.48 -0.02
CA VAL A 272 -14.70 -16.51 0.24
C VAL A 272 -15.10 -15.61 1.41
N ASN A 273 -14.15 -15.29 2.29
CA ASN A 273 -14.39 -14.43 3.44
C ASN A 273 -13.13 -13.64 3.77
N ALA A 274 -13.33 -12.49 4.40
CA ALA A 274 -12.23 -11.71 4.90
C ALA A 274 -12.55 -10.92 6.15
N LEU A 275 -11.56 -10.91 7.01
CA LEU A 275 -11.60 -10.35 8.34
C LEU A 275 -10.57 -9.22 8.41
N GLU A 276 -11.01 -8.01 8.77
CA GLU A 276 -10.13 -6.89 9.04
C GLU A 276 -10.21 -6.51 10.52
N ILE A 277 -9.05 -6.36 11.14
CA ILE A 277 -8.91 -5.93 12.52
C ILE A 277 -8.18 -4.60 12.55
N LEU A 278 -8.87 -3.56 13.02
CA LEU A 278 -8.31 -2.25 13.28
C LEU A 278 -7.83 -2.17 14.73
N ALA A 279 -6.57 -1.77 14.89
CA ALA A 279 -5.90 -1.65 16.16
C ALA A 279 -5.49 -0.19 16.40
N ASP A 280 -6.28 0.50 17.22
CA ASP A 280 -5.98 1.86 17.69
C ASP A 280 -4.88 1.79 18.74
N PHE A 281 -3.75 2.46 18.49
CA PHE A 281 -2.67 2.63 19.46
C PHE A 281 -2.90 3.87 20.32
#